data_AF-A0AA42Y926-F1
#
_entry.id   AF-A0AA42Y926-F1
#
_cell.length_a   1.000
_cell.length_b   1.000
_cell.length_c   1.000
_cell.angle_alpha   90.00
_cell.angle_beta   90.00
_cell.angle_gamma   90.00
#
_symmetry.space_group_name_H-M   'P 1'
#
loop_
_entity.id
_entity.type
_entity.pdbx_description
1 polymer ?
#
loop_
_entity_poly.entity_id
_entity_poly.type
_entity_poly.pdbx_seq_one_letter_code
_entity_poly.pdbx_strand_id
1 'polypeptide(L)'
;MTAPWPVRARAAELWQTFRHYLGAGGRGRRTRINDRDGLRQFLESRASHVAQTSLYGYLRTRAGVGFPNLFDNDDYVKSIDIAKWYVWLACLSDISIYAGGLVMRRTNAGQDEVGRLMAAVVDAILTATGMPEGAGGEFLELTERLSARLESCDWAAVRDDETPFSESPGALISRAPVIDELKRLDDEIVRNSVRFRWQEVRRDLRRDLDAEALIASLGLANPRSEARRNGG
;
A
#
# COMPACT_ATOMS: atom_id res chain seq x y z
N MET A 1 34.32 -29.55 -4.39
CA MET A 1 33.66 -29.08 -5.64
C MET A 1 32.21 -29.53 -5.60
N THR A 2 31.33 -28.75 -4.99
CA THR A 2 29.88 -29.02 -4.94
C THR A 2 29.25 -28.51 -6.22
N ALA A 3 28.53 -29.39 -6.93
CA ALA A 3 27.89 -29.08 -8.20
C ALA A 3 26.91 -27.88 -8.07
N PRO A 4 26.81 -27.01 -9.08
CA PRO A 4 25.83 -25.92 -9.06
C PRO A 4 24.42 -26.51 -9.17
N TRP A 5 23.57 -26.12 -8.21
CA TRP A 5 22.14 -26.43 -8.19
C TRP A 5 21.52 -26.01 -9.53
N PRO A 6 20.67 -26.82 -10.19
CA PRO A 6 20.19 -26.50 -11.52
C PRO A 6 19.25 -25.29 -11.45
N VAL A 7 19.62 -24.24 -12.19
CA VAL A 7 18.93 -22.93 -12.38
C VAL A 7 17.40 -23.04 -12.49
N ARG A 8 16.90 -24.16 -13.04
CA ARG A 8 15.47 -24.47 -13.18
C ARG A 8 14.69 -24.58 -11.85
N ALA A 9 15.35 -24.97 -10.74
CA ALA A 9 14.68 -25.10 -9.44
C ALA A 9 14.35 -23.73 -8.82
N ARG A 10 15.25 -22.75 -8.94
CA ARG A 10 15.03 -21.36 -8.50
C ARG A 10 13.89 -20.69 -9.26
N ALA A 11 13.86 -20.83 -10.58
CA ALA A 11 12.79 -20.29 -11.41
C ALA A 11 11.41 -20.87 -11.01
N ALA A 12 11.31 -22.17 -10.74
CA ALA A 12 10.06 -22.81 -10.34
C ALA A 12 9.55 -22.36 -8.96
N GLU A 13 10.43 -22.18 -7.98
CA GLU A 13 10.10 -21.62 -6.65
C GLU A 13 9.65 -20.16 -6.76
N LEU A 14 10.39 -19.34 -7.52
CA LEU A 14 10.01 -17.96 -7.80
C LEU A 14 8.65 -17.89 -8.52
N TRP A 15 8.38 -18.77 -9.48
CA TRP A 15 7.07 -18.88 -10.15
C TRP A 15 5.92 -19.29 -9.19
N GLN A 16 6.20 -20.06 -8.14
CA GLN A 16 5.22 -20.35 -7.09
C GLN A 16 5.00 -19.13 -6.18
N THR A 17 6.06 -18.44 -5.78
CA THR A 17 5.98 -17.18 -5.04
C THR A 17 5.24 -16.11 -5.86
N PHE A 18 5.46 -16.06 -7.18
CA PHE A 18 4.74 -15.20 -8.13
C PHE A 18 3.26 -15.54 -8.29
N ARG A 19 2.90 -16.83 -8.27
CA ARG A 19 1.49 -17.24 -8.22
C ARG A 19 0.83 -16.80 -6.92
N HIS A 20 1.54 -16.86 -5.80
CA HIS A 20 1.08 -16.28 -4.53
C HIS A 20 0.87 -14.76 -4.62
N TYR A 21 1.80 -14.02 -5.26
CA TYR A 21 1.68 -12.56 -5.46
C TYR A 21 0.59 -12.14 -6.45
N LEU A 22 0.29 -12.97 -7.46
CA LEU A 22 -0.66 -12.63 -8.53
C LEU A 22 -2.05 -13.23 -8.37
N GLY A 23 -2.27 -14.14 -7.42
CA GLY A 23 -3.57 -14.76 -7.26
C GLY A 23 -3.57 -15.99 -6.37
N ALA A 24 -3.45 -15.77 -5.06
CA ALA A 24 -4.01 -16.67 -4.04
C ALA A 24 -4.56 -15.89 -2.83
N GLY A 25 -5.01 -14.65 -3.04
CA GLY A 25 -5.88 -13.98 -2.09
C GLY A 25 -7.33 -14.34 -2.41
N GLY A 26 -7.78 -15.54 -2.00
CA GLY A 26 -9.21 -15.81 -1.95
C GLY A 26 -9.91 -14.63 -1.26
N ARG A 27 -11.11 -14.24 -1.71
CA ARG A 27 -11.91 -13.22 -1.02
C ARG A 27 -12.03 -13.63 0.44
N GLY A 28 -11.14 -13.12 1.28
CA GLY A 28 -11.19 -13.31 2.71
C GLY A 28 -12.58 -12.90 3.17
N ARG A 29 -13.07 -13.54 4.23
CA ARG A 29 -14.35 -13.21 4.84
C ARG A 29 -14.46 -11.68 4.91
N ARG A 30 -15.49 -11.14 4.25
CA ARG A 30 -15.74 -9.69 4.21
C ARG A 30 -15.90 -9.22 5.65
N THR A 31 -14.98 -8.38 6.12
CA THR A 31 -14.97 -7.88 7.49
C THR A 31 -15.26 -6.40 7.45
N ARG A 32 -16.24 -5.99 8.26
CA ARG A 32 -16.56 -4.58 8.47
C ARG A 32 -15.35 -3.88 9.07
N ILE A 33 -15.01 -2.70 8.59
CA ILE A 33 -13.91 -1.88 9.11
C ILE A 33 -14.53 -0.94 10.14
N ASN A 34 -14.46 -1.31 11.42
CA ASN A 34 -15.12 -0.63 12.52
C ASN A 34 -14.20 -0.35 13.72
N ASP A 35 -12.91 -0.65 13.59
CA ASP A 35 -11.87 -0.35 14.58
C ASP A 35 -10.53 -0.09 13.88
N ARG A 36 -9.53 0.33 14.69
CA ARG A 36 -8.21 0.70 14.20
C ARG A 36 -7.49 -0.47 13.51
N ASP A 37 -7.62 -1.68 14.04
CA ASP A 37 -6.94 -2.86 13.50
C ASP A 37 -7.54 -3.32 12.16
N GLY A 38 -8.86 -3.25 12.02
CA GLY A 38 -9.55 -3.50 10.76
C GLY A 38 -9.13 -2.51 9.69
N LEU A 39 -9.00 -1.22 10.05
CA LEU A 39 -8.53 -0.20 9.11
C LEU A 39 -7.07 -0.46 8.74
N ARG A 40 -6.19 -0.73 9.72
CA ARG A 40 -4.79 -1.08 9.52
C ARG A 40 -4.62 -2.23 8.52
N GLN A 41 -5.28 -3.36 8.75
CA GLN A 41 -5.23 -4.54 7.89
C GLN A 41 -5.75 -4.23 6.48
N PHE A 42 -6.81 -3.42 6.37
CA PHE A 42 -7.33 -3.02 5.06
C PHE A 42 -6.31 -2.19 4.28
N LEU A 43 -5.76 -1.12 4.87
CA LEU A 43 -4.80 -0.25 4.18
C LEU A 43 -3.54 -1.01 3.75
N GLU A 44 -2.96 -1.78 4.67
CA GLU A 44 -1.75 -2.57 4.42
C GLU A 44 -1.95 -3.61 3.31
N SER A 45 -3.05 -4.39 3.38
CA SER A 45 -3.33 -5.44 2.39
C SER A 45 -3.61 -4.85 1.00
N ARG A 46 -4.34 -3.72 0.92
CA ARG A 46 -4.69 -3.10 -0.35
C ARG A 46 -3.52 -2.37 -0.98
N ALA A 47 -2.68 -1.69 -0.18
CA ALA A 47 -1.42 -1.13 -0.65
C ALA A 47 -0.51 -2.21 -1.24
N SER A 48 -0.37 -3.34 -0.54
CA SER A 48 0.39 -4.51 -0.99
C SER A 48 -0.14 -5.08 -2.30
N HIS A 49 -1.45 -5.29 -2.39
CA HIS A 49 -2.08 -5.83 -3.59
C HIS A 49 -1.88 -4.92 -4.82
N VAL A 50 -2.15 -3.62 -4.68
CA VAL A 50 -2.01 -2.68 -5.81
C VAL A 50 -0.55 -2.53 -6.22
N ALA A 51 0.38 -2.41 -5.27
CA ALA A 51 1.79 -2.29 -5.58
C ALA A 51 2.33 -3.51 -6.33
N GLN A 52 2.05 -4.72 -5.84
CA GLN A 52 2.51 -5.97 -6.44
C GLN A 52 1.90 -6.18 -7.83
N THR A 53 0.57 -6.07 -7.94
CA THR A 53 -0.10 -6.32 -9.22
C THR A 53 0.22 -5.27 -10.29
N SER A 54 0.57 -4.05 -9.89
CA SER A 54 1.00 -3.00 -10.83
C SER A 54 2.45 -3.19 -11.25
N LEU A 55 3.38 -3.37 -10.31
CA LEU A 55 4.81 -3.54 -10.62
C LEU A 55 5.04 -4.79 -11.47
N TYR A 56 4.60 -5.95 -11.01
CA TYR A 56 4.82 -7.19 -11.75
C TYR A 56 3.97 -7.29 -13.00
N GLY A 57 2.80 -6.65 -13.02
CA GLY A 57 2.01 -6.50 -14.24
C GLY A 57 2.78 -5.75 -15.33
N TYR A 58 3.39 -4.61 -14.98
CA TYR A 58 4.19 -3.81 -15.91
C TYR A 58 5.43 -4.55 -16.38
N LEU A 59 6.21 -5.14 -15.45
CA LEU A 59 7.40 -5.93 -15.79
C LEU A 59 7.07 -7.11 -16.70
N ARG A 60 5.96 -7.81 -16.45
CA ARG A 60 5.49 -8.90 -17.31
C ARG A 60 5.16 -8.42 -18.71
N THR A 61 4.44 -7.31 -18.84
CA THR A 61 4.11 -6.73 -20.15
C THR A 61 5.37 -6.38 -20.93
N ARG A 62 6.40 -5.84 -20.27
CA ARG A 62 7.66 -5.45 -20.94
C ARG A 62 8.56 -6.62 -21.30
N ALA A 63 8.67 -7.62 -20.44
CA ALA A 63 9.56 -8.75 -20.65
C ALA A 63 8.93 -9.87 -21.49
N GLY A 64 7.60 -9.94 -21.57
CA GLY A 64 6.87 -10.94 -22.33
C GLY A 64 7.29 -12.36 -21.93
N VAL A 65 7.67 -13.16 -22.93
CA VAL A 65 8.17 -14.54 -22.73
C VAL A 65 9.45 -14.62 -21.90
N GLY A 66 10.21 -13.53 -21.81
CA GLY A 66 11.44 -13.43 -21.03
C GLY A 66 11.22 -13.09 -19.55
N PHE A 67 9.97 -12.84 -19.11
CA PHE A 67 9.66 -12.54 -17.70
C PHE A 67 10.24 -13.55 -16.69
N PRO A 68 10.16 -14.89 -16.89
CA PRO A 68 10.84 -15.86 -16.01
C PRO A 68 12.33 -15.58 -15.79
N ASN A 69 13.04 -15.16 -16.84
CA ASN A 69 14.49 -15.08 -16.85
C ASN A 69 15.00 -13.80 -16.18
N LEU A 70 14.12 -12.83 -15.92
CA LEU A 70 14.47 -11.61 -15.18
C LEU A 70 15.03 -11.92 -13.79
N PHE A 71 14.61 -13.04 -13.20
CA PHE A 71 14.97 -13.43 -11.84
C PHE A 71 16.26 -14.26 -11.75
N ASP A 72 16.90 -14.55 -12.89
CA ASP A 72 18.21 -15.20 -12.92
C ASP A 72 19.36 -14.20 -12.73
N ASN A 73 19.06 -12.89 -12.78
CA ASN A 73 20.03 -11.81 -12.59
C ASN A 73 19.83 -11.15 -11.21
N ASP A 74 20.76 -11.39 -10.28
CA ASP A 74 20.69 -10.89 -8.91
C ASP A 74 20.62 -9.35 -8.82
N ASP A 75 21.27 -8.61 -9.71
CA ASP A 75 21.23 -7.13 -9.70
C ASP A 75 19.89 -6.59 -10.21
N TYR A 76 19.27 -7.30 -11.14
CA TYR A 76 17.92 -6.99 -11.58
C TYR A 76 16.90 -7.28 -10.47
N VAL A 77 17.05 -8.40 -9.76
CA VAL A 77 16.21 -8.75 -8.59
C VAL A 77 16.32 -7.68 -7.50
N LYS A 78 17.54 -7.23 -7.16
CA LYS A 78 17.73 -6.12 -6.21
C LYS A 78 16.99 -4.86 -6.65
N SER A 79 17.02 -4.53 -7.94
CA SER A 79 16.29 -3.38 -8.48
C SER A 79 14.78 -3.53 -8.37
N ILE A 80 14.24 -4.75 -8.57
CA ILE A 80 12.83 -5.06 -8.34
C ILE A 80 12.48 -4.89 -6.86
N ASP A 81 13.31 -5.38 -5.94
CA ASP A 81 13.05 -5.29 -4.50
C ASP A 81 12.99 -3.85 -4.00
N ILE A 82 13.91 -2.99 -4.48
CA ILE A 82 13.86 -1.56 -4.22
C ILE A 82 12.55 -0.98 -4.78
N ALA A 83 12.25 -1.21 -6.06
CA ALA A 83 11.05 -0.68 -6.71
C ALA A 83 9.76 -1.08 -5.99
N LYS A 84 9.68 -2.33 -5.52
CA LYS A 84 8.56 -2.89 -4.75
C LYS A 84 8.26 -2.05 -3.52
N TRP A 85 9.27 -1.69 -2.73
CA TRP A 85 9.09 -0.91 -1.50
C TRP A 85 8.68 0.53 -1.78
N TYR A 86 9.20 1.15 -2.83
CA TYR A 86 8.80 2.50 -3.24
C TYR A 86 7.33 2.55 -3.67
N VAL A 87 6.94 1.63 -4.56
CA VAL A 87 5.57 1.57 -5.05
C VAL A 87 4.62 1.23 -3.90
N TRP A 88 5.03 0.36 -2.98
CA TRP A 88 4.24 0.02 -1.80
C TRP A 88 3.99 1.23 -0.89
N LEU A 89 5.03 2.00 -0.53
CA LEU A 89 4.87 3.21 0.29
C LEU A 89 4.00 4.26 -0.41
N ALA A 90 4.16 4.45 -1.73
CA ALA A 90 3.31 5.35 -2.50
C ALA A 90 1.84 4.88 -2.51
N CYS A 91 1.60 3.57 -2.63
CA CYS A 91 0.26 3.00 -2.54
C CYS A 91 -0.35 3.17 -1.15
N LEU A 92 0.43 2.94 -0.09
CA LEU A 92 0.02 3.15 1.30
C LEU A 92 -0.34 4.61 1.54
N SER A 93 0.46 5.54 1.00
CA SER A 93 0.19 6.98 1.07
C SER A 93 -1.17 7.34 0.47
N ASP A 94 -1.41 6.93 -0.76
CA ASP A 94 -2.63 7.26 -1.49
C ASP A 94 -3.89 6.71 -0.80
N ILE A 95 -3.88 5.43 -0.42
CA ILE A 95 -5.05 4.82 0.22
C ILE A 95 -5.29 5.37 1.63
N SER A 96 -4.24 5.77 2.35
CA SER A 96 -4.37 6.39 3.67
C SER A 96 -5.01 7.77 3.58
N ILE A 97 -4.57 8.61 2.63
CA ILE A 97 -5.19 9.93 2.41
C ILE A 97 -6.67 9.78 2.04
N TYR A 98 -6.97 8.86 1.11
CA TYR A 98 -8.35 8.58 0.72
C TYR A 98 -9.22 8.09 1.90
N ALA A 99 -8.68 7.19 2.74
CA ALA A 99 -9.40 6.67 3.90
C ALA A 99 -9.70 7.75 4.94
N GLY A 100 -8.72 8.59 5.28
CA GLY A 100 -8.93 9.70 6.22
C GLY A 100 -9.98 10.69 5.72
N GLY A 101 -9.92 11.06 4.44
CA GLY A 101 -10.95 11.91 3.82
C GLY A 101 -12.35 11.28 3.87
N LEU A 102 -12.44 9.96 3.69
CA LEU A 102 -13.71 9.24 3.79
C LEU A 102 -14.26 9.21 5.23
N VAL A 103 -13.39 9.07 6.24
CA VAL A 103 -13.77 9.16 7.66
C VAL A 103 -14.27 10.58 7.98
N MET A 104 -13.52 11.61 7.57
CA MET A 104 -13.89 13.02 7.73
C MET A 104 -15.29 13.31 7.14
N ARG A 105 -15.59 12.78 5.95
CA ARG A 105 -16.88 13.00 5.29
C ARG A 105 -18.07 12.25 5.90
N ARG A 106 -17.82 11.18 6.66
CA ARG A 106 -18.86 10.25 7.14
C ARG A 106 -19.11 10.35 8.64
N THR A 107 -18.40 11.23 9.32
CA THR A 107 -18.47 11.43 10.76
C THR A 107 -18.45 12.92 11.05
N ASN A 108 -18.72 13.29 12.30
CA ASN A 108 -18.53 14.65 12.78
C ASN A 108 -17.16 14.83 13.49
N ALA A 109 -16.19 13.97 13.17
CA ALA A 109 -14.83 14.04 13.73
C ALA A 109 -14.11 15.32 13.26
N GLY A 110 -13.30 15.91 14.13
CA GLY A 110 -12.50 17.09 13.79
C GLY A 110 -11.26 16.75 12.95
N GLN A 111 -10.66 17.77 12.31
CA GLN A 111 -9.43 17.64 11.51
C GLN A 111 -8.32 16.89 12.26
N ASP A 112 -8.05 17.31 13.48
CA ASP A 112 -6.98 16.73 14.30
C ASP A 112 -7.30 15.30 14.75
N GLU A 113 -8.58 14.97 14.90
CA GLU A 113 -9.00 13.62 15.29
C GLU A 113 -8.78 12.63 14.15
N VAL A 114 -9.17 12.99 12.93
CA VAL A 114 -8.89 12.20 11.72
C VAL A 114 -7.39 12.11 11.48
N GLY A 115 -6.66 13.22 11.62
CA GLY A 115 -5.21 13.25 11.51
C GLY A 115 -4.51 12.30 12.48
N ARG A 116 -4.87 12.34 13.77
CA ARG A 116 -4.32 11.42 14.78
C ARG A 116 -4.66 9.96 14.50
N LEU A 117 -5.89 9.67 14.06
CA LEU A 117 -6.28 8.32 13.67
C LEU A 117 -5.41 7.81 12.53
N MET A 118 -5.30 8.58 11.45
CA MET A 118 -4.56 8.15 10.26
C MET A 118 -3.05 8.03 10.54
N ALA A 119 -2.47 8.98 11.28
CA ALA A 119 -1.08 8.91 11.72
C ALA A 119 -0.83 7.64 12.55
N ALA A 120 -1.68 7.34 13.54
CA ALA A 120 -1.51 6.16 14.39
C ALA A 120 -1.67 4.84 13.62
N VAL A 121 -2.59 4.78 12.64
CA VAL A 121 -2.76 3.58 11.80
C VAL A 121 -1.54 3.37 10.90
N VAL A 122 -1.07 4.42 10.23
CA VAL A 122 0.08 4.33 9.33
C VAL A 122 1.36 4.05 10.11
N ASP A 123 1.57 4.70 11.25
CA ASP A 123 2.71 4.44 12.14
C ASP A 123 2.74 2.97 12.61
N ALA A 124 1.58 2.39 12.96
CA ALA A 124 1.50 0.98 13.30
C ALA A 124 1.89 0.06 12.13
N ILE A 125 1.54 0.41 10.89
CA ILE A 125 1.94 -0.34 9.69
C ILE A 125 3.45 -0.23 9.47
N LEU A 126 4.00 0.99 9.54
CA LEU A 126 5.42 1.25 9.33
C LEU A 126 6.28 0.60 10.41
N THR A 127 5.87 0.69 11.68
CA THR A 127 6.53 0.03 12.81
C THR A 127 6.55 -1.49 12.64
N ALA A 128 5.42 -2.09 12.25
CA ALA A 128 5.36 -3.54 12.00
C ALA A 128 6.19 -3.97 10.79
N THR A 129 6.31 -3.10 9.78
CA THR A 129 7.13 -3.32 8.58
C THR A 129 8.63 -3.20 8.87
N GLY A 130 9.02 -2.30 9.77
CA GLY A 130 10.41 -2.04 10.11
C GLY A 130 11.22 -1.49 8.93
N MET A 131 12.51 -1.86 8.86
CA MET A 131 13.36 -1.66 7.69
C MET A 131 13.44 -2.98 6.91
N PRO A 132 12.72 -3.13 5.80
CA PRO A 132 12.66 -4.42 5.11
C PRO A 132 13.96 -4.76 4.38
N GLU A 133 14.22 -6.06 4.26
CA GLU A 133 15.28 -6.55 3.37
C GLU A 133 14.99 -6.15 1.91
N GLY A 134 16.03 -5.71 1.21
CA GLY A 134 15.94 -5.21 -0.17
C GLY A 134 15.30 -3.83 -0.32
N ALA A 135 14.94 -3.15 0.79
CA ALA A 135 14.57 -1.74 0.74
C ALA A 135 15.80 -0.89 0.39
N GLY A 136 15.62 0.08 -0.52
CA GLY A 136 16.68 1.01 -0.92
C GLY A 136 17.03 2.00 0.20
N GLY A 137 18.16 2.69 0.05
CA GLY A 137 18.63 3.67 1.04
C GLY A 137 17.66 4.84 1.28
N GLU A 138 16.78 5.16 0.34
CA GLU A 138 15.78 6.23 0.50
C GLU A 138 14.49 5.74 1.21
N PHE A 139 14.42 4.50 1.69
CA PHE A 139 13.20 3.97 2.32
C PHE A 139 12.74 4.82 3.51
N LEU A 140 13.66 5.23 4.38
CA LEU A 140 13.35 6.09 5.53
C LEU A 140 12.80 7.46 5.08
N GLU A 141 13.43 8.09 4.09
CA GLU A 141 12.96 9.37 3.53
C GLU A 141 11.53 9.25 2.96
N LEU A 142 11.19 8.14 2.30
CA LEU A 142 9.84 7.90 1.82
C LEU A 142 8.81 7.75 2.96
N THR A 143 9.21 7.12 4.08
CA THR A 143 8.34 7.03 5.27
C THR A 143 8.12 8.40 5.93
N GLU A 144 9.14 9.25 5.95
CA GLU A 144 9.04 10.64 6.43
C GLU A 144 8.13 11.47 5.52
N ARG A 145 8.27 11.34 4.19
CA ARG A 145 7.38 11.99 3.23
C ARG A 145 5.93 11.56 3.37
N LEU A 146 5.68 10.27 3.61
CA LEU A 146 4.34 9.76 3.92
C LEU A 146 3.78 10.44 5.17
N SER A 147 4.56 10.49 6.25
CA SER A 147 4.16 11.10 7.52
C SER A 147 3.84 12.59 7.35
N ALA A 148 4.72 13.35 6.66
CA ALA A 148 4.50 14.75 6.36
C ALA A 148 3.25 15.00 5.50
N ARG A 149 2.93 14.09 4.57
CA ARG A 149 1.70 14.17 3.76
C ARG A 149 0.44 13.99 4.62
N LEU A 150 0.48 13.13 5.64
CA LEU A 150 -0.64 12.95 6.57
C LEU A 150 -0.80 14.17 7.49
N GLU A 151 0.30 14.71 8.01
CA GLU A 151 0.31 15.85 8.92
C GLU A 151 -0.23 17.13 8.26
N SER A 152 0.13 17.37 7.00
CA SER A 152 -0.28 18.55 6.23
C SER A 152 -1.61 18.37 5.49
N CYS A 153 -2.25 17.21 5.60
CA CYS A 153 -3.46 16.91 4.84
C CYS A 153 -4.65 17.74 5.32
N ASP A 154 -5.29 18.46 4.39
CA ASP A 154 -6.63 18.99 4.63
C ASP A 154 -7.68 17.89 4.39
N TRP A 155 -8.05 17.17 5.44
CA TRP A 155 -8.95 16.02 5.35
C TRP A 155 -10.33 16.38 4.80
N ALA A 156 -10.82 17.59 5.07
CA ALA A 156 -12.11 18.06 4.56
C ALA A 156 -12.08 18.31 3.04
N ALA A 157 -10.90 18.65 2.49
CA ALA A 157 -10.70 18.86 1.05
C ALA A 157 -10.46 17.57 0.26
N VAL A 158 -10.24 16.43 0.94
CA VAL A 158 -9.99 15.15 0.27
C VAL A 158 -11.24 14.68 -0.48
N ARG A 159 -11.13 14.59 -1.80
CA ARG A 159 -12.24 14.22 -2.69
C ARG A 159 -12.48 12.71 -2.73
N ASP A 160 -13.74 12.32 -2.84
CA ASP A 160 -14.15 10.92 -2.96
C ASP A 160 -14.01 10.39 -4.41
N ASP A 161 -12.84 10.59 -5.01
CA ASP A 161 -12.51 10.17 -6.37
C ASP A 161 -11.06 9.70 -6.50
N GLU A 162 -10.46 9.82 -7.68
CA GLU A 162 -9.06 9.39 -7.92
C GLU A 162 -8.01 10.43 -7.52
N THR A 163 -8.41 11.65 -7.17
CA THR A 163 -7.49 12.76 -6.83
C THR A 163 -6.51 12.40 -5.71
N PRO A 164 -6.91 11.68 -4.63
CA PRO A 164 -5.98 11.27 -3.58
C PRO A 164 -4.90 10.26 -4.02
N PHE A 165 -5.07 9.65 -5.20
CA PHE A 165 -4.21 8.59 -5.72
C PHE A 165 -3.11 9.16 -6.65
N SER A 166 -2.32 10.08 -6.10
CA SER A 166 -1.35 10.88 -6.84
C SER A 166 0.08 10.31 -6.83
N GLU A 167 0.47 9.58 -5.78
CA GLU A 167 1.85 9.11 -5.60
C GLU A 167 2.11 7.81 -6.37
N SER A 168 1.20 6.84 -6.24
CA SER A 168 1.40 5.48 -6.75
C SER A 168 1.59 5.38 -8.27
N PRO A 169 0.88 6.15 -9.13
CA PRO A 169 1.13 6.10 -10.58
C PRO A 169 2.54 6.56 -10.96
N GLY A 170 3.03 7.62 -10.30
CA GLY A 170 4.36 8.19 -10.56
C GLY A 170 5.49 7.35 -9.99
N ALA A 171 5.29 6.78 -8.81
CA ALA A 171 6.25 5.87 -8.20
C ALA A 171 6.52 4.65 -9.10
N LEU A 172 5.47 4.07 -9.71
CA LEU A 172 5.63 2.93 -10.61
C LEU A 172 6.47 3.28 -11.84
N ILE A 173 6.15 4.38 -12.52
CA ILE A 173 6.88 4.79 -13.72
C ILE A 173 8.34 5.11 -13.41
N SER A 174 8.59 5.85 -12.33
CA SER A 174 9.96 6.26 -11.98
C SER A 174 10.82 5.08 -11.51
N ARG A 175 10.26 4.19 -10.68
CA ARG A 175 11.07 3.19 -9.95
C ARG A 175 11.07 1.79 -10.57
N ALA A 176 10.14 1.44 -11.46
CA ALA A 176 10.18 0.14 -12.13
C ALA A 176 11.52 -0.07 -12.87
N PRO A 177 12.17 -1.24 -12.79
CA PRO A 177 13.42 -1.52 -13.49
C PRO A 177 13.19 -1.79 -14.99
N VAL A 178 12.75 -0.75 -15.69
CA VAL A 178 12.53 -0.69 -17.14
C VAL A 178 13.36 0.47 -17.67
N ILE A 179 13.98 0.33 -18.83
CA ILE A 179 14.77 1.41 -19.43
C ILE A 179 13.92 2.67 -19.66
N ASP A 180 14.51 3.85 -19.44
CA ASP A 180 13.78 5.11 -19.36
C ASP A 180 13.06 5.50 -20.65
N GLU A 181 13.61 5.12 -21.81
CA GLU A 181 12.94 5.33 -23.09
C GLU A 181 11.58 4.62 -23.15
N LEU A 182 11.51 3.38 -22.68
CA LEU A 182 10.26 2.62 -22.64
C LEU A 182 9.30 3.17 -21.60
N LYS A 183 9.79 3.56 -20.41
CA LYS A 183 8.95 4.23 -19.39
C LYS A 183 8.29 5.49 -19.94
N ARG A 184 9.00 6.29 -20.74
CA ARG A 184 8.47 7.51 -21.37
C ARG A 184 7.36 7.19 -22.37
N LEU A 185 7.50 6.11 -23.14
CA LEU A 185 6.48 5.65 -24.09
C LEU A 185 5.25 5.07 -23.37
N ASP A 186 5.46 4.41 -22.23
CA ASP A 186 4.43 3.70 -21.50
C ASP A 186 3.74 4.54 -20.40
N ASP A 187 4.24 5.77 -20.12
CA ASP A 187 3.88 6.60 -18.96
C ASP A 187 2.35 6.69 -18.76
N GLU A 188 1.63 7.17 -19.76
CA GLU A 188 0.19 7.39 -19.66
C GLU A 188 -0.58 6.10 -19.38
N ILE A 189 -0.29 5.03 -20.13
CA ILE A 189 -0.98 3.74 -20.03
C ILE A 189 -0.73 3.12 -18.66
N VAL A 190 0.52 3.14 -18.19
CA VAL A 190 0.90 2.57 -16.90
C VAL A 190 0.23 3.34 -15.77
N ARG A 191 0.25 4.68 -15.79
CA ARG A 191 -0.43 5.50 -14.77
C ARG A 191 -1.92 5.23 -14.75
N ASN A 192 -2.56 5.17 -15.91
CA ASN A 192 -3.99 4.86 -16.02
C ASN A 192 -4.31 3.46 -15.52
N SER A 193 -3.41 2.49 -15.72
CA SER A 193 -3.58 1.14 -15.18
C SER A 193 -3.57 1.11 -13.64
N VAL A 194 -2.72 1.92 -13.01
CA VAL A 194 -2.68 2.06 -11.54
C VAL A 194 -3.98 2.71 -11.03
N ARG A 195 -4.41 3.81 -11.66
CA ARG A 195 -5.69 4.48 -11.31
C ARG A 195 -6.88 3.54 -11.43
N PHE A 196 -6.92 2.70 -12.46
CA PHE A 196 -7.98 1.72 -12.66
C PHE A 196 -8.04 0.70 -11.51
N ARG A 197 -6.88 0.19 -11.06
CA ARG A 197 -6.81 -0.76 -9.93
C ARG A 197 -7.38 -0.19 -8.63
N TRP A 198 -7.26 1.13 -8.42
CA TRP A 198 -7.82 1.79 -7.25
C TRP A 198 -9.35 1.85 -7.24
N GLN A 199 -10.04 1.68 -8.37
CA GLN A 199 -11.50 1.77 -8.42
C GLN A 199 -12.20 0.72 -7.54
N GLU A 200 -11.74 -0.54 -7.58
CA GLU A 200 -12.30 -1.61 -6.75
C GLU A 200 -11.98 -1.39 -5.27
N VAL A 201 -10.73 -1.03 -4.95
CA VAL A 201 -10.32 -0.75 -3.56
C VAL A 201 -11.14 0.39 -2.95
N ARG A 202 -11.37 1.47 -3.70
CA ARG A 202 -12.24 2.58 -3.26
C ARG A 202 -13.67 2.11 -3.02
N ARG A 203 -14.21 1.28 -3.91
CA ARG A 203 -15.56 0.71 -3.77
C ARG A 203 -15.66 -0.15 -2.51
N ASP A 204 -14.66 -1.00 -2.26
CA ASP A 204 -14.59 -1.85 -1.08
C ASP A 204 -14.51 -1.02 0.20
N LEU A 205 -13.61 -0.03 0.26
CA LEU A 205 -13.50 0.82 1.45
C LEU A 205 -14.81 1.58 1.72
N ARG A 206 -15.43 2.16 0.69
CA ARG A 206 -16.72 2.83 0.84
C ARG A 206 -17.80 1.92 1.38
N ARG A 207 -17.80 0.64 1.00
CA ARG A 207 -18.80 -0.33 1.40
C ARG A 207 -18.55 -0.83 2.83
N ASP A 208 -17.30 -1.14 3.15
CA ASP A 208 -16.95 -1.90 4.35
C ASP A 208 -16.62 -0.99 5.55
N LEU A 209 -16.31 0.29 5.31
CA LEU A 209 -16.04 1.28 6.36
C LEU A 209 -17.30 1.70 7.12
N ASP A 210 -17.33 1.34 8.39
CA ASP A 210 -18.22 1.91 9.41
C ASP A 210 -17.47 3.00 10.17
N ALA A 211 -17.50 4.21 9.63
CA ALA A 211 -16.68 5.32 10.12
C ALA A 211 -17.09 5.78 11.53
N GLU A 212 -18.39 5.75 11.85
CA GLU A 212 -18.90 6.11 13.19
C GLU A 212 -18.44 5.10 14.24
N ALA A 213 -18.57 3.79 13.96
CA ALA A 213 -18.07 2.76 14.87
C ALA A 213 -16.54 2.84 15.04
N LEU A 214 -15.82 3.11 13.95
CA LEU A 214 -14.38 3.33 13.98
C LEU A 214 -13.99 4.48 14.91
N ILE A 215 -14.61 5.66 14.78
CA ILE A 215 -14.33 6.81 15.66
C ILE A 215 -14.74 6.50 17.11
N ALA A 216 -15.91 5.89 17.33
CA ALA A 216 -16.37 5.52 18.67
C ALA A 216 -15.41 4.54 19.37
N SER A 217 -14.79 3.61 18.63
CA SER A 217 -13.81 2.66 19.18
C SER A 217 -12.58 3.37 19.78
N LEU A 218 -12.23 4.57 19.29
CA LEU A 218 -11.09 5.34 19.80
C LEU A 218 -11.37 5.93 21.18
N GLY A 219 -12.62 6.30 21.46
CA GLY A 219 -13.05 6.82 22.77
C GLY A 219 -13.06 5.76 23.86
N LEU A 220 -13.35 4.50 23.50
CA LEU A 220 -13.35 3.35 24.42
C LEU A 220 -11.93 2.87 24.76
N ALA A 221 -10.96 3.05 23.85
CA ALA A 221 -9.56 2.70 24.07
C ALA A 221 -8.77 3.74 24.89
N ASN A 222 -9.42 4.79 25.41
CA ASN A 222 -8.77 5.82 26.21
C ASN A 222 -8.76 5.44 27.72
N PRO A 223 -7.60 5.14 28.34
CA PRO A 223 -7.51 4.68 29.73
C PRO A 223 -8.01 5.71 30.77
N ARG A 224 -8.27 6.96 30.36
CA ARG A 224 -8.87 7.98 31.24
C ARG A 224 -10.36 7.73 31.54
N SER A 225 -11.03 6.82 30.83
CA SER A 225 -12.44 6.48 31.06
C SER A 225 -12.67 5.40 32.14
N GLU A 226 -11.65 4.61 32.48
CA GLU A 226 -11.71 3.61 33.55
C GLU A 226 -11.50 4.23 34.95
N ALA A 227 -10.69 5.28 35.06
CA ALA A 227 -10.45 5.98 36.32
C ALA A 227 -11.69 6.71 36.88
N ARG A 228 -12.71 6.99 36.06
CA ARG A 228 -13.96 7.61 36.50
C ARG A 228 -15.05 6.61 36.92
N ARG A 229 -14.88 5.31 36.66
CA ARG A 229 -15.86 4.28 37.09
C ARG A 229 -15.53 3.62 38.43
N ASN A 230 -14.27 3.67 38.86
CA ASN A 230 -13.82 3.06 40.13
C ASN A 230 -13.64 4.08 41.27
N GLY A 231 -14.18 5.29 41.13
CA GLY A 231 -14.07 6.38 42.12
C GLY A 231 -15.42 6.93 42.60
N GLY A 232 -16.49 6.16 42.50
CA GLY A 232 -17.83 6.49 43.02
C GLY A 232 -18.27 5.49 44.07
#